data_AF-B0CSF9-F1
#
_entry.id   AF-B0CSF9-F1
#
_cell.length_a   1.000
_cell.length_b   1.000
_cell.length_c   1.000
_cell.angle_alpha   90.00
_cell.angle_beta   90.00
_cell.angle_gamma   90.00
#
_symmetry.space_group_name_H-M   'P 1'
#
loop_
_entity.id
_entity.type
_entity.pdbx_description
1 polymer ?
#
loop_
_entity_poly.entity_id
_entity_poly.type
_entity_poly.pdbx_seq_one_letter_code
_entity_poly.pdbx_strand_id
1 'polypeptide(L)'
;MEDRFNRHYKYPWVLLNEEPFTDDFKQRVSVLTDAPISFGQIPREHWYQPDWVDEEKARNGRLKMMAQGIIYAGSVPYRNMCRFNSGFFFQHELLRPYRYYWRVEPDVKFFCDVHYDPFKFMEQNNKVYGFTITLVEWEATIPTLWATVKEFIKENPQFLSPQNSMDFLSDNGGDTYNLCHYWSNFEIADLDFWRGEAYQKFFAFLESKGGFYYERWGDAPVHSIAASLFARRDQVHFFRDIGYRHDPFQHCPQGDDWSRGRCSCDPRDNFDYAPNSCIRRHESLYT
;
A
#
# COMPACT_ATOMS: atom_id res chain seq x y z
N MET A 1 7.23 -12.07 -11.26
CA MET A 1 5.84 -11.80 -11.66
C MET A 1 5.47 -12.55 -12.93
N GLU A 2 6.11 -12.29 -14.07
CA GLU A 2 5.82 -13.00 -15.34
C GLU A 2 5.94 -14.52 -15.22
N ASP A 3 7.06 -15.03 -14.70
CA ASP A 3 7.30 -16.47 -14.54
C ASP A 3 6.28 -17.19 -13.65
N ARG A 4 5.74 -16.46 -12.66
CA ARG A 4 4.93 -17.01 -11.58
C ARG A 4 3.42 -16.87 -11.82
N PHE A 5 3.01 -15.89 -12.63
CA PHE A 5 1.60 -15.55 -12.81
C PHE A 5 1.33 -15.01 -14.22
N ASN A 6 1.87 -13.83 -14.54
CA ASN A 6 1.28 -13.00 -15.59
C ASN A 6 1.49 -13.54 -17.02
N ARG A 7 2.46 -14.43 -17.24
CA ARG A 7 2.62 -15.08 -18.55
C ARG A 7 1.40 -15.90 -18.97
N HIS A 8 0.57 -16.32 -18.02
CA HIS A 8 -0.62 -17.13 -18.26
C HIS A 8 -1.89 -16.30 -18.48
N TYR A 9 -1.98 -15.12 -17.86
CA TYR A 9 -3.18 -14.28 -17.87
C TYR A 9 -3.06 -13.02 -18.73
N LYS A 10 -1.82 -12.54 -18.96
CA LYS A 10 -1.48 -11.39 -19.81
C LYS A 10 -2.22 -10.10 -19.42
N TYR A 11 -2.37 -9.84 -18.12
CA TYR A 11 -2.87 -8.56 -17.64
C TYR A 11 -1.89 -7.43 -18.02
N PRO A 12 -2.40 -6.25 -18.42
CA PRO A 12 -1.56 -5.16 -18.89
C PRO A 12 -0.75 -4.54 -17.75
N TRP A 13 0.44 -4.05 -18.09
CA TRP A 13 1.29 -3.26 -17.21
C TRP A 13 1.06 -1.77 -17.44
N VAL A 14 0.96 -1.01 -16.35
CA VAL A 14 1.00 0.46 -16.37
C VAL A 14 2.21 0.90 -15.56
N LEU A 15 3.17 1.56 -16.21
CA LEU A 15 4.35 2.13 -15.55
C LEU A 15 4.19 3.64 -15.53
N LEU A 16 4.30 4.22 -14.33
CA LEU A 16 4.18 5.66 -14.10
C LEU A 16 5.51 6.19 -13.57
N ASN A 17 5.90 7.39 -14.00
CA ASN A 17 7.10 8.07 -13.52
C ASN A 17 6.88 9.59 -13.53
N GLU A 18 7.54 10.33 -12.66
CA GLU A 18 7.46 11.80 -12.64
C GLU A 18 8.19 12.44 -13.83
N GLU A 19 9.20 11.74 -14.35
CA GLU A 19 9.94 12.11 -15.56
C GLU A 19 9.54 11.23 -16.75
N PRO A 20 9.70 11.71 -18.00
CA PRO A 20 9.48 10.87 -19.18
C PRO A 20 10.39 9.63 -19.17
N PHE A 21 9.81 8.44 -19.35
CA PHE A 21 10.59 7.23 -19.58
C PHE A 21 11.43 7.34 -20.86
N THR A 22 12.70 6.95 -20.79
CA THR A 22 13.60 6.89 -21.94
C THR A 22 13.20 5.77 -22.90
N ASP A 23 13.57 5.89 -24.17
CA ASP A 23 13.28 4.86 -25.17
C ASP A 23 14.04 3.55 -24.87
N ASP A 24 15.26 3.63 -24.33
CA ASP A 24 16.00 2.44 -23.87
C ASP A 24 15.25 1.70 -22.75
N PHE A 25 14.69 2.42 -21.77
CA PHE A 25 13.89 1.81 -20.72
C PHE A 25 12.65 1.11 -21.29
N LYS A 26 11.88 1.82 -22.15
CA LYS A 26 10.69 1.26 -22.79
C LYS A 26 11.04 0.01 -23.60
N GLN A 27 12.11 0.05 -24.38
CA GLN A 27 12.58 -1.08 -25.19
C GLN A 27 12.97 -2.28 -24.31
N ARG A 28 13.77 -2.06 -23.26
CA ARG A 28 14.24 -3.12 -22.36
C ARG A 28 13.11 -3.79 -21.59
N VAL A 29 12.12 -3.03 -21.12
CA VAL A 29 10.97 -3.61 -20.40
C VAL A 29 10.05 -4.36 -21.36
N SER A 30 9.86 -3.84 -22.58
CA SER A 30 8.95 -4.45 -23.57
C SER A 30 9.38 -5.85 -24.04
N VAL A 31 10.65 -6.21 -23.94
CA VAL A 31 11.11 -7.57 -24.31
C VAL A 31 10.90 -8.61 -23.20
N LEU A 32 10.48 -8.20 -21.99
CA LEU A 32 10.33 -9.09 -20.83
C LEU A 32 8.94 -9.73 -20.73
N THR A 33 7.94 -9.23 -21.47
CA THR A 33 6.57 -9.73 -21.43
C THR A 33 5.85 -9.52 -22.75
N ASP A 34 4.92 -10.42 -23.09
CA ASP A 34 3.99 -10.23 -24.21
C ASP A 34 2.71 -9.47 -23.79
N ALA A 35 2.56 -9.16 -22.49
CA ALA A 35 1.42 -8.39 -22.01
C ALA A 35 1.52 -6.94 -22.49
N PRO A 36 0.39 -6.26 -22.80
CA PRO A 36 0.42 -4.85 -23.17
C PRO A 36 1.05 -3.98 -22.08
N ILE A 37 1.86 -2.99 -22.48
CA ILE A 37 2.52 -2.07 -21.56
C ILE A 37 2.15 -0.64 -21.91
N SER A 38 1.67 0.13 -20.92
CA SER A 38 1.45 1.57 -21.03
C SER A 38 2.47 2.32 -20.16
N PHE A 39 3.07 3.37 -20.71
CA PHE A 39 4.00 4.25 -20.01
C PHE A 39 3.35 5.63 -19.83
N GLY A 40 3.18 6.08 -18.59
CA GLY A 40 2.56 7.37 -18.27
C GLY A 40 3.51 8.29 -17.51
N GLN A 41 3.44 9.59 -17.81
CA GLN A 41 4.09 10.62 -17.00
C GLN A 41 3.09 11.14 -15.97
N ILE A 42 3.50 11.19 -14.70
CA ILE A 42 2.68 11.70 -13.61
C ILE A 42 2.48 13.22 -13.79
N PRO A 43 1.24 13.73 -13.73
CA PRO A 43 0.99 15.17 -13.73
C PRO A 43 1.76 15.87 -12.61
N ARG A 44 2.35 17.03 -12.92
CA ARG A 44 3.24 17.75 -12.00
C ARG A 44 2.58 18.04 -10.66
N GLU A 45 1.31 18.45 -10.69
CA GLU A 45 0.45 18.77 -9.55
C GLU A 45 0.17 17.57 -8.62
N HIS A 46 0.28 16.35 -9.14
CA HIS A 46 0.09 15.12 -8.36
C HIS A 46 1.37 14.64 -7.70
N TRP A 47 2.55 15.04 -8.20
CA TRP A 47 3.84 14.61 -7.67
C TRP A 47 4.50 15.62 -6.74
N TYR A 48 4.67 16.87 -7.19
CA TYR A 48 5.51 17.82 -6.46
C TYR A 48 4.78 18.45 -5.27
N GLN A 49 5.57 18.90 -4.29
CA GLN A 49 5.09 19.58 -3.09
C GLN A 49 4.19 20.78 -3.46
N PRO A 50 2.96 20.84 -2.91
CA PRO A 50 2.07 21.98 -3.14
C PRO A 50 2.58 23.29 -2.53
N ASP A 51 2.19 24.42 -3.13
CA ASP A 51 2.63 25.76 -2.71
C ASP A 51 2.12 26.19 -1.32
N TRP A 52 1.05 25.58 -0.81
CA TRP A 52 0.52 25.88 0.52
C TRP A 52 1.35 25.26 1.66
N VAL A 53 2.28 24.36 1.34
CA VAL A 53 3.19 23.76 2.32
C VAL A 53 4.24 24.79 2.74
N ASP A 54 4.30 25.07 4.05
CA ASP A 54 5.38 25.88 4.63
C ASP A 54 6.71 25.11 4.55
N GLU A 55 7.56 25.50 3.60
CA GLU A 55 8.84 24.85 3.36
C GLU A 55 9.81 24.97 4.54
N GLU A 56 9.75 26.04 5.33
CA GLU A 56 10.61 26.16 6.51
C GLU A 56 10.20 25.15 7.57
N LYS A 57 8.90 25.02 7.82
CA LYS A 57 8.35 24.01 8.72
C LYS A 57 8.65 22.59 8.24
N ALA A 58 8.46 22.31 6.95
CA ALA A 58 8.78 21.02 6.36
C ALA A 58 10.28 20.68 6.50
N ARG A 59 11.17 21.63 6.21
CA ARG A 59 12.62 21.48 6.39
C ARG A 59 12.99 21.17 7.84
N ASN A 60 12.38 21.86 8.81
CA ASN A 60 12.63 21.59 10.22
C ASN A 60 12.17 20.17 10.63
N GLY A 61 11.03 19.70 10.13
CA GLY A 61 10.57 18.32 10.31
C GLY A 61 11.55 17.29 9.74
N ARG A 62 12.07 17.53 8.53
CA ARG A 62 13.10 16.68 7.91
C ARG A 62 14.37 16.60 8.75
N LEU A 63 14.89 17.75 9.19
CA LEU A 63 16.11 17.81 10.00
C LEU A 63 15.95 17.10 11.36
N LYS A 64 14.78 17.27 12.01
CA LYS A 64 14.45 16.57 13.26
C LYS A 64 14.51 15.05 13.08
N MET A 65 13.88 14.52 12.03
CA MET A 65 13.87 13.07 11.77
C MET A 65 15.23 12.55 11.29
N MET A 66 16.01 13.34 10.56
CA MET A 66 17.38 12.98 10.18
C MET A 66 18.27 12.82 11.41
N ALA A 67 18.14 13.72 12.39
CA ALA A 67 18.87 13.62 13.66
C ALA A 67 18.50 12.36 14.48
N GLN A 68 17.34 11.77 14.21
CA GLN A 68 16.87 10.52 14.82
C GLN A 68 17.29 9.26 14.04
N GLY A 69 18.00 9.41 12.91
CA GLY A 69 18.42 8.28 12.07
C GLY A 69 17.29 7.62 11.28
N ILE A 70 16.18 8.33 11.05
CA ILE A 70 15.03 7.79 10.32
C ILE A 70 15.35 7.65 8.83
N ILE A 71 15.08 6.48 8.25
CA ILE A 71 15.29 6.21 6.82
C ILE A 71 14.50 7.21 5.97
N TYR A 72 15.07 7.67 4.86
CA TYR A 72 14.46 8.68 3.97
C TYR A 72 14.04 10.00 4.65
N ALA A 73 14.46 10.28 5.89
CA ALA A 73 14.00 11.46 6.64
C ALA A 73 14.23 12.78 5.89
N GLY A 74 15.36 12.91 5.20
CA GLY A 74 15.71 14.09 4.40
C GLY A 74 15.13 14.11 2.98
N SER A 75 14.51 13.03 2.51
CA SER A 75 14.10 12.88 1.11
C SER A 75 12.76 13.57 0.83
N VAL A 76 12.78 14.58 -0.03
CA VAL A 76 11.56 15.21 -0.59
C VAL A 76 10.89 14.30 -1.63
N PRO A 77 11.63 13.67 -2.58
CA PRO A 77 11.02 12.74 -3.53
C PRO A 77 10.29 11.56 -2.86
N TYR A 78 10.79 11.07 -1.72
CA TYR A 78 10.11 10.01 -0.96
C TYR A 78 8.75 10.46 -0.41
N ARG A 79 8.64 11.72 0.04
CA ARG A 79 7.36 12.29 0.50
C ARG A 79 6.38 12.51 -0.65
N ASN A 80 6.89 12.97 -1.79
CA ASN A 80 6.12 13.07 -3.03
C ASN A 80 5.56 11.70 -3.43
N MET A 81 6.38 10.65 -3.37
CA MET A 81 5.96 9.27 -3.63
C MET A 81 4.87 8.80 -2.64
N CYS A 82 5.06 8.99 -1.33
CA CYS A 82 4.05 8.60 -0.34
C CYS A 82 2.73 9.35 -0.54
N ARG A 83 2.78 10.65 -0.84
CA ARG A 83 1.58 11.44 -1.17
C ARG A 83 0.93 10.98 -2.47
N PHE A 84 1.72 10.73 -3.53
CA PHE A 84 1.25 10.26 -4.83
C PHE A 84 0.52 8.92 -4.71
N ASN A 85 1.12 7.96 -4.00
CA ASN A 85 0.52 6.66 -3.76
C ASN A 85 -0.69 6.74 -2.83
N SER A 86 -0.72 7.69 -1.87
CA SER A 86 -1.89 7.90 -1.04
C SER A 86 -3.07 8.52 -1.80
N GLY A 87 -2.82 9.44 -2.74
CA GLY A 87 -3.87 10.33 -3.22
C GLY A 87 -4.18 10.30 -4.71
N PHE A 88 -3.23 9.90 -5.55
CA PHE A 88 -3.25 10.32 -6.95
C PHE A 88 -3.07 9.20 -7.97
N PHE A 89 -2.35 8.12 -7.66
CA PHE A 89 -2.06 7.08 -8.66
C PHE A 89 -3.36 6.54 -9.31
N PHE A 90 -4.37 6.23 -8.50
CA PHE A 90 -5.65 5.69 -8.97
C PHE A 90 -6.50 6.68 -9.80
N GLN A 91 -6.10 7.96 -9.84
CA GLN A 91 -6.70 9.02 -10.67
C GLN A 91 -6.02 9.18 -12.03
N HIS A 92 -4.83 8.59 -12.21
CA HIS A 92 -4.09 8.69 -13.46
C HIS A 92 -4.91 8.16 -14.63
N GLU A 93 -4.86 8.82 -15.78
CA GLU A 93 -5.72 8.52 -16.93
C GLU A 93 -5.59 7.07 -17.41
N LEU A 94 -4.37 6.52 -17.40
CA LEU A 94 -4.09 5.13 -17.76
C LEU A 94 -4.72 4.11 -16.80
N LEU A 95 -5.11 4.51 -15.59
CA LEU A 95 -5.76 3.63 -14.62
C LEU A 95 -7.29 3.74 -14.66
N ARG A 96 -7.87 4.73 -15.34
CA ARG A 96 -9.33 4.93 -15.45
C ARG A 96 -10.09 3.72 -16.01
N PRO A 97 -9.58 2.98 -17.04
CA PRO A 97 -10.31 1.84 -17.58
C PRO A 97 -10.33 0.61 -16.66
N TYR A 98 -9.54 0.61 -15.58
CA TYR A 98 -9.37 -0.56 -14.72
C TYR A 98 -10.11 -0.38 -13.40
N ARG A 99 -10.62 -1.52 -12.90
CA ARG A 99 -11.21 -1.64 -11.57
C ARG A 99 -10.21 -2.14 -10.53
N TYR A 100 -9.38 -3.13 -10.85
CA TYR A 100 -8.36 -3.64 -9.93
C TYR A 100 -6.95 -3.28 -10.40
N TYR A 101 -6.02 -3.11 -9.46
CA TYR A 101 -4.59 -3.02 -9.72
C TYR A 101 -3.82 -4.01 -8.85
N TRP A 102 -2.64 -4.41 -9.31
CA TRP A 102 -1.63 -5.09 -8.49
C TRP A 102 -0.38 -4.22 -8.48
N ARG A 103 -0.06 -3.62 -7.33
CA ARG A 103 1.17 -2.85 -7.16
C ARG A 103 2.38 -3.77 -7.11
N VAL A 104 3.39 -3.43 -7.91
CA VAL A 104 4.67 -4.14 -7.99
C VAL A 104 5.78 -3.10 -7.97
N GLU A 105 6.64 -3.17 -6.96
CA GLU A 105 7.83 -2.34 -6.84
C GLU A 105 9.05 -2.98 -7.54
N PRO A 106 10.11 -2.22 -7.83
CA PRO A 106 11.42 -2.78 -8.20
C PRO A 106 12.00 -3.71 -7.12
N ASP A 107 12.92 -4.59 -7.51
CA ASP A 107 13.69 -5.47 -6.61
C ASP A 107 12.87 -6.43 -5.72
N VAL A 108 11.60 -6.67 -6.08
CA VAL A 108 10.75 -7.66 -5.40
C VAL A 108 10.96 -9.07 -5.93
N LYS A 109 10.62 -10.07 -5.11
CA LYS A 109 10.62 -11.49 -5.50
C LYS A 109 9.25 -12.11 -5.30
N PHE A 110 8.81 -12.87 -6.30
CA PHE A 110 7.65 -13.76 -6.22
C PHE A 110 8.15 -15.20 -6.23
N PHE A 111 7.89 -15.94 -5.16
CA PHE A 111 8.49 -17.25 -4.94
C PHE A 111 7.64 -18.42 -5.40
N CYS A 112 6.32 -18.22 -5.45
CA CYS A 112 5.35 -19.28 -5.70
C CYS A 112 4.64 -19.04 -7.02
N ASP A 113 4.31 -20.12 -7.72
CA ASP A 113 3.45 -20.09 -8.89
C ASP A 113 2.00 -19.84 -8.45
N VAL A 114 1.33 -18.90 -9.11
CA VAL A 114 -0.07 -18.52 -8.83
C VAL A 114 -0.96 -19.18 -9.86
N HIS A 115 -1.68 -20.23 -9.45
CA HIS A 115 -2.46 -21.12 -10.34
C HIS A 115 -3.90 -20.69 -10.61
N TYR A 116 -4.30 -19.52 -10.11
CA TYR A 116 -5.61 -18.92 -10.31
C TYR A 116 -5.44 -17.45 -10.69
N ASP A 117 -6.54 -16.78 -10.96
CA ASP A 117 -6.57 -15.35 -11.27
C ASP A 117 -6.93 -14.56 -10.00
N PRO A 118 -5.96 -13.85 -9.37
CA PRO A 118 -6.22 -13.08 -8.16
C PRO A 118 -7.21 -11.95 -8.38
N PHE A 119 -7.26 -11.33 -9.56
CA PHE A 119 -8.23 -10.27 -9.85
C PHE A 119 -9.64 -10.83 -9.90
N LYS A 120 -9.83 -11.98 -10.56
CA LYS A 120 -11.12 -12.69 -10.54
C LYS A 120 -11.50 -13.18 -9.16
N PHE A 121 -10.54 -13.67 -8.37
CA PHE A 121 -10.79 -14.03 -6.98
C PHE A 121 -11.31 -12.83 -6.17
N MET A 122 -10.64 -11.67 -6.29
CA MET A 122 -11.05 -10.44 -5.60
C MET A 122 -12.47 -10.01 -6.01
N GLU A 123 -12.75 -10.00 -7.31
CA GLU A 123 -14.07 -9.67 -7.88
C GLU A 123 -15.17 -10.61 -7.38
N GLN A 124 -14.97 -11.93 -7.53
CA GLN A 124 -15.98 -12.94 -7.21
C GLN A 124 -16.27 -13.06 -5.71
N ASN A 125 -15.30 -12.73 -4.86
CA ASN A 125 -15.41 -12.80 -3.41
C ASN A 125 -15.63 -11.44 -2.74
N ASN A 126 -15.97 -10.40 -3.53
CA ASN A 126 -16.26 -9.04 -3.08
C ASN A 126 -15.14 -8.43 -2.20
N LYS A 127 -13.88 -8.74 -2.52
CA LYS A 127 -12.71 -8.20 -1.82
C LYS A 127 -12.33 -6.84 -2.41
N VAL A 128 -11.88 -5.94 -1.53
CA VAL A 128 -11.47 -4.57 -1.90
C VAL A 128 -9.99 -4.32 -1.71
N TYR A 129 -9.33 -5.03 -0.78
CA TYR A 129 -7.92 -4.83 -0.50
C TYR A 129 -7.27 -6.15 -0.12
N GLY A 130 -6.13 -6.47 -0.73
CA GLY A 130 -5.38 -7.68 -0.44
C GLY A 130 -3.89 -7.44 -0.31
N PHE A 131 -3.28 -8.13 0.64
CA PHE A 131 -1.89 -7.92 1.07
C PHE A 131 -1.17 -9.24 1.33
N THR A 132 0.17 -9.17 1.48
CA THR A 132 1.02 -10.31 1.88
C THR A 132 1.79 -10.07 3.18
N ILE A 133 2.17 -8.83 3.49
CA ILE A 133 2.96 -8.50 4.69
C ILE A 133 2.25 -7.42 5.50
N THR A 134 2.33 -7.54 6.84
CA THR A 134 1.90 -6.50 7.78
C THR A 134 3.01 -6.24 8.78
N LEU A 135 3.17 -4.99 9.21
CA LEU A 135 4.18 -4.59 10.18
C LEU A 135 3.75 -3.37 11.00
N VAL A 136 4.53 -3.10 12.05
CA VAL A 136 4.43 -1.91 12.88
C VAL A 136 5.21 -0.76 12.22
N GLU A 137 4.57 0.40 12.07
CA GLU A 137 5.21 1.64 11.57
C GLU A 137 6.12 2.27 12.64
N TRP A 138 7.06 3.09 12.20
CA TRP A 138 7.87 3.92 13.10
C TRP A 138 7.07 5.15 13.52
N GLU A 139 6.59 5.18 14.77
CA GLU A 139 5.74 6.24 15.32
C GLU A 139 6.27 7.66 15.05
N ALA A 140 7.60 7.84 15.10
CA ALA A 140 8.25 9.13 14.85
C ALA A 140 7.98 9.72 13.45
N THR A 141 7.49 8.91 12.51
CA THR A 141 7.17 9.31 11.13
C THR A 141 5.73 9.75 10.95
N ILE A 142 4.86 9.41 11.91
CA ILE A 142 3.41 9.62 11.91
C ILE A 142 2.86 10.14 13.26
N PRO A 143 3.57 10.98 14.05
CA PRO A 143 3.15 11.32 15.41
C PRO A 143 1.77 11.99 15.51
N THR A 144 1.28 12.64 14.45
CA THR A 144 -0.07 13.27 14.46
C THR A 144 -1.09 12.58 13.56
N LEU A 145 -0.71 11.49 12.87
CA LEU A 145 -1.59 10.81 11.92
C LEU A 145 -2.86 10.29 12.61
N TRP A 146 -2.73 9.55 13.72
CA TRP A 146 -3.91 8.98 14.38
C TRP A 146 -4.82 10.03 15.00
N ALA A 147 -4.25 11.09 15.58
CA ALA A 147 -5.05 12.20 16.09
C ALA A 147 -5.87 12.85 14.95
N THR A 148 -5.24 13.05 13.79
CA THR A 148 -5.90 13.55 12.58
C THR A 148 -7.01 12.61 12.10
N VAL A 149 -6.77 11.30 12.11
CA VAL A 149 -7.76 10.28 11.73
C VAL A 149 -8.98 10.33 12.67
N LYS A 150 -8.76 10.46 13.99
CA LYS A 150 -9.85 10.61 14.96
C LYS A 150 -10.67 11.88 14.73
N GLU A 151 -10.03 13.00 14.36
CA GLU A 151 -10.74 14.21 13.96
C GLU A 151 -11.64 13.96 12.75
N PHE A 152 -11.10 13.35 11.69
CA PHE A 152 -11.86 13.03 10.49
C PHE A 152 -13.08 12.14 10.78
N ILE A 153 -12.88 11.06 11.55
CA ILE A 153 -13.93 10.11 11.93
C ILE A 153 -15.04 10.80 12.74
N LYS A 154 -14.66 11.68 13.67
CA LYS A 154 -15.62 12.43 14.48
C LYS A 154 -16.50 13.33 13.63
N GLU A 155 -15.94 13.94 12.59
CA GLU A 155 -16.66 14.80 11.64
C GLU A 155 -17.44 13.99 10.59
N ASN A 156 -17.03 12.74 10.31
CA ASN A 156 -17.59 11.90 9.26
C ASN A 156 -17.92 10.47 9.73
N PRO A 157 -18.74 10.29 10.79
CA PRO A 157 -19.02 8.98 11.35
C PRO A 157 -19.73 8.05 10.36
N GLN A 158 -20.42 8.60 9.35
CA GLN A 158 -21.12 7.84 8.31
C GLN A 158 -20.19 7.00 7.43
N PHE A 159 -18.88 7.29 7.39
CA PHE A 159 -17.92 6.52 6.61
C PHE A 159 -17.33 5.33 7.37
N LEU A 160 -17.53 5.25 8.69
CA LEU A 160 -17.12 4.08 9.44
C LEU A 160 -18.02 2.88 9.09
N SER A 161 -17.41 1.82 8.59
CA SER A 161 -18.10 0.54 8.44
C SER A 161 -18.43 -0.02 9.83
N PRO A 162 -19.66 -0.51 10.08
CA PRO A 162 -20.00 -1.15 11.37
C PRO A 162 -19.30 -2.50 11.55
N GLN A 163 -18.75 -3.07 10.48
CA GLN A 163 -17.98 -4.32 10.48
C GLN A 163 -16.52 -4.07 10.12
N ASN A 164 -16.00 -2.90 10.51
CA ASN A 164 -14.62 -2.52 10.22
C ASN A 164 -13.60 -3.39 11.00
N SER A 165 -12.32 -3.13 10.76
CA SER A 165 -11.17 -3.80 11.38
C SER A 165 -10.48 -2.89 12.41
N MET A 166 -11.21 -2.15 13.25
CA MET A 166 -10.61 -1.26 14.28
C MET A 166 -9.60 -2.00 15.15
N ASP A 167 -9.88 -3.25 15.53
CA ASP A 167 -9.01 -4.06 16.39
C ASP A 167 -7.67 -4.44 15.72
N PHE A 168 -7.55 -4.28 14.38
CA PHE A 168 -6.25 -4.35 13.72
C PHE A 168 -5.40 -3.11 14.00
N LEU A 169 -6.03 -1.92 14.04
CA LEU A 169 -5.37 -0.62 14.21
C LEU A 169 -5.18 -0.24 15.68
N SER A 170 -5.99 -0.77 16.60
CA SER A 170 -6.02 -0.28 17.98
C SER A 170 -6.35 -1.38 18.97
N ASP A 171 -5.56 -1.47 20.03
CA ASP A 171 -5.76 -2.44 21.12
C ASP A 171 -6.73 -1.89 22.19
N ASN A 172 -7.27 -0.67 22.02
CA ASN A 172 -8.14 0.02 22.98
C ASN A 172 -9.30 0.76 22.29
N GLY A 173 -9.92 0.13 21.29
CA GLY A 173 -11.16 0.63 20.68
C GLY A 173 -11.02 1.95 19.92
N GLY A 174 -9.79 2.31 19.54
CA GLY A 174 -9.49 3.51 18.76
C GLY A 174 -8.85 4.65 19.55
N ASP A 175 -8.65 4.52 20.87
CA ASP A 175 -8.06 5.59 21.68
C ASP A 175 -6.63 5.92 21.21
N THR A 176 -5.82 4.90 20.97
CA THR A 176 -4.45 4.99 20.43
C THR A 176 -4.23 4.07 19.25
N TYR A 177 -3.36 4.48 18.32
CA TYR A 177 -2.91 3.63 17.21
C TYR A 177 -1.82 2.68 17.68
N ASN A 178 -1.98 1.38 17.41
CA ASN A 178 -0.96 0.37 17.70
C ASN A 178 0.13 0.29 16.60
N LEU A 179 0.06 1.19 15.60
CA LEU A 179 1.00 1.37 14.49
C LEU A 179 0.95 0.27 13.41
N CYS A 180 0.04 -0.70 13.52
CA CYS A 180 -0.08 -1.79 12.56
C CYS A 180 -0.64 -1.34 11.22
N HIS A 181 0.03 -1.75 10.14
CA HIS A 181 -0.38 -1.48 8.77
C HIS A 181 -0.06 -2.65 7.83
N TYR A 182 -0.80 -2.74 6.73
CA TYR A 182 -0.50 -3.58 5.57
C TYR A 182 0.62 -2.92 4.74
N TRP A 183 1.58 -3.71 4.28
CA TRP A 183 2.76 -3.17 3.61
C TRP A 183 2.51 -2.93 2.12
N SER A 184 2.30 -1.66 1.75
CA SER A 184 1.72 -1.25 0.47
C SER A 184 2.57 -1.50 -0.78
N ASN A 185 3.83 -1.92 -0.67
CA ASN A 185 4.61 -2.31 -1.86
C ASN A 185 4.03 -3.56 -2.56
N PHE A 186 3.26 -4.37 -1.84
CA PHE A 186 2.35 -5.36 -2.41
C PHE A 186 0.92 -4.97 -2.06
N GLU A 187 0.10 -4.70 -3.07
CA GLU A 187 -1.34 -4.54 -2.91
C GLU A 187 -2.04 -5.07 -4.15
N ILE A 188 -3.06 -5.90 -3.96
CA ILE A 188 -4.09 -6.15 -4.98
C ILE A 188 -5.38 -5.53 -4.47
N ALA A 189 -5.85 -4.46 -5.09
CA ALA A 189 -6.97 -3.69 -4.53
C ALA A 189 -7.89 -3.10 -5.59
N ASP A 190 -9.13 -2.84 -5.17
CA ASP A 190 -10.19 -2.24 -5.97
C ASP A 190 -9.99 -0.71 -6.02
N LEU A 191 -9.68 -0.18 -7.20
CA LEU A 191 -9.53 1.26 -7.47
C LEU A 191 -10.81 2.03 -7.16
N ASP A 192 -11.99 1.39 -7.24
CA ASP A 192 -13.25 2.06 -6.90
C ASP A 192 -13.37 2.31 -5.39
N PHE A 193 -12.68 1.54 -4.55
CA PHE A 193 -12.56 1.85 -3.12
C PHE A 193 -11.82 3.18 -2.91
N TRP A 194 -10.69 3.38 -3.61
CA TRP A 194 -9.92 4.62 -3.55
C TRP A 194 -10.64 5.80 -4.18
N ARG A 195 -11.40 5.57 -5.26
CA ARG A 195 -12.21 6.61 -5.93
C ARG A 195 -13.48 6.96 -5.16
N GLY A 196 -13.90 6.12 -4.22
CA GLY A 196 -15.09 6.30 -3.41
C GLY A 196 -15.04 7.54 -2.52
N GLU A 197 -16.23 8.09 -2.21
CA GLU A 197 -16.37 9.34 -1.45
C GLU A 197 -15.63 9.33 -0.11
N ALA A 198 -15.72 8.22 0.63
CA ALA A 198 -15.07 8.07 1.94
C ALA A 198 -13.56 8.28 1.85
N TYR A 199 -12.90 7.61 0.90
CA TYR A 199 -11.46 7.70 0.72
C TYR A 199 -11.04 9.07 0.17
N GLN A 200 -11.75 9.61 -0.81
CA GLN A 200 -11.47 10.94 -1.37
C GLN A 200 -11.53 12.03 -0.29
N LYS A 201 -12.57 12.02 0.56
CA LYS A 201 -12.69 12.96 1.68
C LYS A 201 -11.61 12.74 2.74
N PHE A 202 -11.29 11.48 3.03
CA PHE A 202 -10.23 11.14 3.98
C PHE A 202 -8.87 11.65 3.52
N PHE A 203 -8.46 11.34 2.28
CA PHE A 203 -7.22 11.82 1.71
C PHE A 203 -7.17 13.35 1.67
N ALA A 204 -8.24 14.02 1.22
CA ALA A 204 -8.30 15.48 1.21
C ALA A 204 -8.15 16.09 2.61
N PHE A 205 -8.72 15.46 3.65
CA PHE A 205 -8.55 15.88 5.03
C PHE A 205 -7.10 15.72 5.49
N LEU A 206 -6.47 14.56 5.23
CA LEU A 206 -5.06 14.33 5.57
C LEU A 206 -4.12 15.30 4.84
N GLU A 207 -4.33 15.50 3.55
CA GLU A 207 -3.59 16.44 2.71
C GLU A 207 -3.66 17.84 3.32
N SER A 208 -4.84 18.29 3.76
CA SER A 208 -5.01 19.64 4.35
C SER A 208 -4.19 19.88 5.62
N LYS A 209 -3.77 18.81 6.33
CA LYS A 209 -2.93 18.92 7.54
C LYS A 209 -1.43 19.01 7.22
N GLY A 210 -1.01 18.63 6.00
CA GLY A 210 0.38 18.67 5.57
C GLY A 210 1.30 17.62 6.18
N GLY A 211 0.76 16.58 6.81
CA GLY A 211 1.55 15.53 7.47
C GLY A 211 2.48 14.75 6.51
N PHE A 212 2.16 14.68 5.22
CA PHE A 212 3.08 14.14 4.20
C PHE A 212 4.42 14.90 4.13
N TYR A 213 4.42 16.22 4.43
CA TYR A 213 5.59 17.09 4.30
C TYR A 213 6.18 17.55 5.65
N TYR A 214 5.33 17.89 6.62
CA TYR A 214 5.76 18.27 7.96
C TYR A 214 6.24 17.07 8.79
N GLU A 215 5.72 15.88 8.48
CA GLU A 215 6.16 14.60 9.03
C GLU A 215 6.68 13.72 7.87
N ARG A 216 6.36 12.42 7.88
CA ARG A 216 6.72 11.48 6.80
C ARG A 216 5.63 10.41 6.67
N TRP A 217 4.37 10.82 6.60
CA TRP A 217 3.23 9.92 6.45
C TRP A 217 3.40 9.06 5.20
N GLY A 218 3.55 7.75 5.40
CA GLY A 218 3.61 6.78 4.32
C GLY A 218 2.23 6.46 3.77
N ASP A 219 2.17 6.06 2.50
CA ASP A 219 0.96 5.52 1.89
C ASP A 219 0.51 4.23 2.58
N ALA A 220 1.44 3.39 3.05
CA ALA A 220 1.12 2.14 3.73
C ALA A 220 0.21 2.31 4.97
N PRO A 221 0.55 3.14 5.98
CA PRO A 221 -0.37 3.41 7.09
C PRO A 221 -1.64 4.14 6.64
N VAL A 222 -1.59 5.05 5.65
CA VAL A 222 -2.78 5.76 5.16
C VAL A 222 -3.79 4.80 4.52
N HIS A 223 -3.34 3.95 3.59
CA HIS A 223 -4.16 2.90 2.96
C HIS A 223 -4.71 1.93 4.00
N SER A 224 -3.88 1.52 4.94
CA SER A 224 -4.26 0.55 5.97
C SER A 224 -5.33 1.06 6.91
N ILE A 225 -5.21 2.32 7.33
CA ILE A 225 -6.22 2.99 8.15
C ILE A 225 -7.54 3.09 7.37
N ALA A 226 -7.50 3.55 6.12
CA ALA A 226 -8.71 3.64 5.31
C ALA A 226 -9.38 2.28 5.05
N ALA A 227 -8.61 1.29 4.60
CA ALA A 227 -9.11 -0.07 4.36
C ALA A 227 -9.68 -0.70 5.64
N SER A 228 -9.04 -0.46 6.79
CA SER A 228 -9.49 -1.02 8.06
C SER A 228 -10.69 -0.30 8.67
N LEU A 229 -10.99 0.95 8.28
CA LEU A 229 -12.10 1.73 8.84
C LEU A 229 -13.32 1.81 7.91
N PHE A 230 -13.10 1.93 6.61
CA PHE A 230 -14.17 2.21 5.63
C PHE A 230 -14.66 0.95 4.91
N ALA A 231 -13.84 -0.11 4.83
CA ALA A 231 -14.30 -1.41 4.35
C ALA A 231 -14.87 -2.26 5.49
N ARG A 232 -15.63 -3.28 5.14
CA ARG A 232 -15.89 -4.37 6.09
C ARG A 232 -14.65 -5.26 6.17
N ARG A 233 -14.40 -5.83 7.35
CA ARG A 233 -13.25 -6.72 7.61
C ARG A 233 -13.19 -7.88 6.62
N ASP A 234 -14.34 -8.48 6.26
CA ASP A 234 -14.43 -9.59 5.29
C ASP A 234 -14.00 -9.22 3.87
N GLN A 235 -13.86 -7.93 3.55
CA GLN A 235 -13.41 -7.44 2.24
C GLN A 235 -11.88 -7.24 2.18
N VAL A 236 -11.17 -7.36 3.31
CA VAL A 236 -9.71 -7.31 3.37
C VAL A 236 -9.16 -8.74 3.37
N HIS A 237 -8.22 -9.04 2.47
CA HIS A 237 -7.76 -10.41 2.22
C HIS A 237 -6.25 -10.57 2.41
N PHE A 238 -5.85 -11.53 3.24
CA PHE A 238 -4.47 -11.98 3.33
C PHE A 238 -4.19 -13.05 2.27
N PHE A 239 -3.35 -12.74 1.28
CA PHE A 239 -2.86 -13.69 0.29
C PHE A 239 -1.77 -14.59 0.86
N ARG A 240 -2.17 -15.53 1.73
CA ARG A 240 -1.29 -16.50 2.40
C ARG A 240 -0.49 -17.40 1.43
N ASP A 241 -0.96 -17.53 0.20
CA ASP A 241 -0.43 -18.41 -0.83
C ASP A 241 0.50 -17.71 -1.83
N ILE A 242 0.59 -16.37 -1.81
CA ILE A 242 1.46 -15.60 -2.70
C ILE A 242 2.78 -15.28 -2.00
N GLY A 243 3.77 -16.17 -2.12
CA GLY A 243 5.11 -15.93 -1.57
C GLY A 243 5.79 -14.71 -2.18
N TYR A 244 6.17 -13.77 -1.32
CA TYR A 244 6.59 -12.43 -1.71
C TYR A 244 7.73 -11.92 -0.82
N ARG A 245 8.66 -11.17 -1.41
CA ARG A 245 9.70 -10.44 -0.67
C ARG A 245 9.95 -9.08 -1.28
N HIS A 246 10.07 -8.11 -0.40
CA HIS A 246 10.71 -6.83 -0.63
C HIS A 246 11.68 -6.65 0.53
N ASP A 247 12.97 -6.41 0.26
CA ASP A 247 13.96 -6.43 1.34
C ASP A 247 13.63 -5.43 2.46
N PRO A 248 13.83 -5.80 3.74
CA PRO A 248 14.36 -7.08 4.22
C PRO A 248 13.29 -8.15 4.55
N PHE A 249 12.00 -7.89 4.29
CA PHE A 249 10.92 -8.76 4.78
C PHE A 249 10.41 -9.73 3.71
N GLN A 250 10.10 -10.95 4.16
CA GLN A 250 9.64 -12.03 3.31
C GLN A 250 8.39 -12.66 3.92
N HIS A 251 7.34 -12.79 3.12
CA HIS A 251 6.22 -13.68 3.37
C HIS A 251 6.47 -14.97 2.57
N CYS A 252 6.59 -16.10 3.27
CA CYS A 252 6.73 -17.41 2.63
C CYS A 252 5.56 -18.31 3.03
N PRO A 253 4.73 -18.80 2.09
CA PRO A 253 3.62 -19.71 2.39
C PRO A 253 4.09 -20.92 3.16
N GLN A 254 3.20 -21.52 3.94
CA GLN A 254 3.50 -22.63 4.85
C GLN A 254 2.72 -23.89 4.46
N GLY A 255 3.25 -25.07 4.81
CA GLY A 255 2.56 -26.35 4.63
C GLY A 255 2.12 -26.64 3.19
N ASP A 256 0.83 -26.93 3.02
CA ASP A 256 0.26 -27.31 1.72
C ASP A 256 0.26 -26.15 0.72
N ASP A 257 0.13 -24.89 1.17
CA ASP A 257 0.22 -23.71 0.29
C ASP A 257 1.62 -23.61 -0.32
N TRP A 258 2.67 -23.87 0.47
CA TRP A 258 4.06 -23.87 0.00
C TRP A 258 4.31 -24.92 -1.09
N SER A 259 3.84 -26.15 -0.85
CA SER A 259 4.05 -27.27 -1.76
C SER A 259 3.23 -27.11 -3.05
N ARG A 260 1.96 -26.72 -2.93
CA ARG A 260 1.05 -26.49 -4.07
C ARG A 260 1.51 -25.34 -4.95
N GLY A 261 2.00 -24.26 -4.35
CA GLY A 261 2.56 -23.11 -5.06
C GLY A 261 3.95 -23.34 -5.64
N ARG A 262 4.56 -24.54 -5.47
CA ARG A 262 5.94 -24.83 -5.89
C ARG A 262 6.92 -23.73 -5.46
N CYS A 263 6.76 -23.26 -4.22
CA CYS A 263 7.45 -22.09 -3.70
C CYS A 263 8.96 -22.30 -3.61
N SER A 264 9.74 -21.29 -4.00
CA SER A 264 11.21 -21.34 -3.94
C SER A 264 11.81 -20.64 -2.70
N CYS A 265 11.00 -20.07 -1.80
CA CYS A 265 11.46 -19.49 -0.54
C CYS A 265 11.68 -20.56 0.54
N ASP A 266 12.58 -20.29 1.50
CA ASP A 266 12.73 -21.10 2.70
C ASP A 266 11.58 -20.78 3.68
N PRO A 267 10.69 -21.73 4.03
CA PRO A 267 9.59 -21.50 4.96
C PRO A 267 10.02 -20.96 6.33
N ARG A 268 11.28 -21.16 6.72
CA ARG A 268 11.84 -20.67 8.00
C ARG A 268 12.21 -19.19 7.94
N ASP A 269 12.46 -18.64 6.75
CA ASP A 269 12.67 -17.22 6.52
C ASP A 269 11.29 -16.57 6.24
N ASN A 270 10.50 -16.41 7.30
CA ASN A 270 9.15 -15.87 7.21
C ASN A 270 8.91 -14.80 8.28
N PHE A 271 8.47 -13.63 7.83
CA PHE A 271 8.23 -12.46 8.66
C PHE A 271 6.88 -12.49 9.39
N ASP A 272 5.90 -13.25 8.88
CA ASP A 272 4.50 -13.23 9.35
C ASP A 272 4.36 -13.23 10.88
N TYR A 273 5.12 -14.06 11.59
CA TYR A 273 5.00 -14.20 13.05
C TYR A 273 6.17 -13.60 13.83
N ALA A 274 6.97 -12.74 13.19
CA ALA A 274 8.01 -11.95 13.83
C ALA A 274 7.42 -10.92 14.82
N PRO A 275 8.17 -10.46 15.83
CA PRO A 275 7.65 -9.55 16.87
C PRO A 275 7.05 -8.24 16.35
N ASN A 276 7.56 -7.72 15.24
CA ASN A 276 7.11 -6.48 14.62
C ASN A 276 6.15 -6.69 13.45
N SER A 277 5.69 -7.92 13.21
CA SER A 277 4.58 -8.19 12.28
C SER A 277 3.23 -8.02 12.97
N CYS A 278 2.21 -7.70 12.20
CA CYS A 278 0.84 -7.52 12.68
C CYS A 278 -0.11 -8.63 12.21
N ILE A 279 0.40 -9.74 11.65
CA ILE A 279 -0.48 -10.77 11.07
C ILE A 279 -1.39 -11.39 12.13
N ARG A 280 -0.88 -11.56 13.37
CA ARG A 280 -1.66 -12.13 14.47
C ARG A 280 -2.89 -11.28 14.80
N ARG A 281 -2.76 -9.96 14.71
CA ARG A 281 -3.88 -9.02 14.91
C ARG A 281 -4.88 -9.11 13.77
N HIS A 282 -4.42 -9.28 12.54
CA HIS A 282 -5.31 -9.50 11.40
C HIS A 282 -6.07 -10.83 11.52
N GLU A 283 -5.37 -11.92 11.85
CA GLU A 283 -5.99 -13.24 11.99
C GLU A 283 -7.01 -13.29 13.15
N SER A 284 -6.77 -12.56 14.25
CA SER A 284 -7.70 -12.48 15.38
C SER A 284 -9.01 -11.76 15.05
N LEU A 285 -9.12 -11.04 13.93
CA LEU A 285 -10.38 -10.42 13.50
C LEU A 285 -11.46 -11.45 13.13
N TYR A 286 -11.07 -12.71 12.89
CA TYR A 286 -11.92 -13.78 12.36
C TYR A 286 -12.15 -14.93 13.33
N THR A 287 -11.63 -14.81 14.56
CA THR A 287 -11.78 -15.78 15.65
C THR A 287 -12.66 -15.21 16.75
#